data_AF-A0A3C0SHT9-F1
#
_entry.id   AF-A0A3C0SHT9-F1
#
_cell.length_a   1.000
_cell.length_b   1.000
_cell.length_c   1.000
_cell.angle_alpha   90.00
_cell.angle_beta   90.00
_cell.angle_gamma   90.00
#
_symmetry.space_group_name_H-M   'P 1'
#
loop_
_entity.id
_entity.type
_entity.pdbx_description
1 polymer ?
#
loop_
_entity_poly.entity_id
_entity_poly.type
_entity_poly.pdbx_seq_one_letter_code
_entity_poly.pdbx_strand_id
1 'polypeptide(L)'
;MSREMRVGLVVFLAIVFLGALVFVSGGARFRQYGYSFGIVFPDAMGLDTGAPVLVSGVESGKVDGIELLKEGVLVKVTVRSHFVVPSDSRFIIDTGGLLGEPRVKVDRGASLENISEGDVVSGTIPPALDEIMTDIKTSLGGVQATFSNINSFLAKLSDAAGDFQDFSREARDQVKRAGDSLAGLTDSIDSVVQENKRALSESLDNLSLILENLKAVVDQFDEGGTSGKDLRQMVVNIKEAASSVEELSRKVEEALFDRSGEAPSRIREVREMVGKANRIFSDIEDLTFEGRIGLHGGLSGKFENDPLGDISLWIGRRSRRMGFLLGAEDIGGDHGLTAALGLSGETWRFWGGAVRGYPGAGLVFHPAGVQSPLSIAAQWWNEDRGSWSLEGRYGFNERWGVFYRYLERNDDSAGSVGIFYRF
;
A
#
# COMPACT_ATOMS: atom_id res chain seq x y z
N MET A 1 -8.65 44.17 -33.42
CA MET A 1 -7.61 43.13 -33.25
C MET A 1 -7.91 42.02 -34.25
N SER A 2 -7.04 41.76 -35.22
CA SER A 2 -7.29 40.71 -36.23
C SER A 2 -7.19 39.31 -35.59
N ARG A 3 -7.85 38.30 -36.16
CA ARG A 3 -7.91 36.95 -35.58
C ARG A 3 -6.51 36.33 -35.45
N GLU A 4 -5.63 36.66 -36.40
CA GLU A 4 -4.24 36.24 -36.46
C GLU A 4 -3.42 36.79 -35.29
N MET A 5 -3.67 38.04 -34.88
CA MET A 5 -2.98 38.65 -33.73
C MET A 5 -3.44 38.07 -32.40
N ARG A 6 -4.70 37.62 -32.31
CA ARG A 6 -5.22 36.94 -31.10
C ARG A 6 -4.64 35.54 -30.95
N VAL A 7 -4.53 34.79 -32.06
CA VAL A 7 -3.89 33.45 -32.06
C VAL A 7 -2.40 33.58 -31.76
N GLY A 8 -1.71 34.54 -32.37
CA GLY A 8 -0.29 34.79 -32.10
C GLY A 8 0.01 35.12 -30.62
N LEU A 9 -0.86 35.90 -29.97
CA LEU A 9 -0.72 36.23 -28.56
C LEU A 9 -0.92 35.01 -27.64
N VAL A 10 -1.88 34.14 -27.95
CA VAL A 10 -2.12 32.90 -27.17
C VAL A 10 -0.93 31.95 -27.29
N VAL A 11 -0.38 31.77 -28.49
CA VAL A 11 0.80 30.91 -28.70
C VAL A 11 2.03 31.48 -27.98
N PHE A 12 2.23 32.79 -28.02
CA PHE A 12 3.32 33.45 -27.30
C PHE A 12 3.20 33.25 -25.79
N LEU A 13 2.00 33.45 -25.22
CA LEU A 13 1.74 33.22 -23.80
C LEU A 13 1.93 31.75 -23.41
N ALA A 14 1.53 30.80 -24.27
CA ALA A 14 1.74 29.37 -24.03
C ALA A 14 3.24 29.02 -23.98
N ILE A 15 4.06 29.58 -24.87
CA ILE A 15 5.52 29.37 -24.86
C ILE A 15 6.16 29.97 -23.61
N VAL A 16 5.76 31.18 -23.22
CA VAL A 16 6.26 31.82 -21.98
C VAL A 16 5.86 31.00 -20.75
N PHE A 17 4.62 30.51 -20.71
CA PHE A 17 4.12 29.67 -19.63
C PHE A 17 4.86 28.32 -19.56
N LEU A 18 5.11 27.70 -20.72
CA LEU A 18 5.90 26.46 -20.81
C LEU A 18 7.35 26.69 -20.33
N GLY A 19 7.96 27.81 -20.74
CA GLY A 19 9.30 28.20 -20.28
C GLY A 19 9.35 28.45 -18.77
N ALA A 20 8.32 29.09 -18.21
CA ALA A 20 8.18 29.28 -16.77
C ALA A 20 8.02 27.94 -16.03
N LEU A 21 7.20 27.02 -16.57
CA LEU A 21 7.04 25.67 -16.02
C LEU A 21 8.35 24.89 -16.02
N VAL A 22 9.11 24.91 -17.12
CA VAL A 22 10.43 24.27 -17.22
C VAL A 22 11.43 24.90 -16.25
N PHE A 23 11.39 26.22 -16.06
CA PHE A 23 12.27 26.91 -15.13
C PHE A 23 11.95 26.58 -13.66
N VAL A 24 10.66 26.43 -13.33
CA VAL A 24 10.21 26.04 -11.99
C VAL A 24 10.43 24.55 -11.75
N SER A 25 10.21 23.69 -12.75
CA SER A 25 10.42 22.24 -12.64
C SER A 25 11.90 21.84 -12.69
N GLY A 26 12.74 22.65 -13.34
CA GLY A 26 14.18 22.43 -13.52
C GLY A 26 15.02 22.58 -12.26
N GLY A 27 14.40 22.71 -11.09
CA GLY A 27 15.10 22.72 -9.82
C GLY A 27 16.07 23.89 -9.73
N ALA A 28 15.53 25.12 -9.64
CA ALA A 28 16.29 26.19 -9.03
C ALA A 28 16.87 25.61 -7.73
N ARG A 29 18.21 25.60 -7.65
CA ARG A 29 19.03 25.07 -6.57
C ARG A 29 18.77 25.93 -5.33
N PHE A 30 17.56 25.82 -4.76
CA PHE A 30 17.19 26.43 -3.51
C PHE A 30 18.14 25.82 -2.48
N ARG A 31 19.11 26.63 -2.08
CA ARG A 31 19.96 26.38 -0.93
C ARG A 31 19.03 26.19 0.25
N GLN A 32 18.70 24.92 0.54
CA GLN A 32 17.84 24.56 1.65
C GLN A 32 18.62 24.97 2.90
N TYR A 33 18.05 25.88 3.69
CA TYR A 33 18.59 26.28 4.98
C TYR A 33 18.53 25.04 5.90
N GLY A 34 19.71 24.53 6.23
CA GLY A 34 19.93 23.28 6.97
C GLY A 34 21.40 23.21 7.37
N TYR A 35 21.76 22.24 8.21
CA TYR A 35 23.15 21.93 8.53
C TYR A 35 23.56 20.66 7.78
N SER A 36 24.81 20.63 7.31
CA SER A 36 25.34 19.53 6.52
C SER A 36 26.37 18.73 7.31
N PHE A 37 26.35 17.41 7.19
CA PHE A 37 27.34 16.52 7.80
C PHE A 37 27.62 15.32 6.90
N GLY A 38 28.72 14.62 7.17
CA GLY A 38 29.17 13.46 6.41
C GLY A 38 28.83 12.15 7.12
N ILE A 39 28.43 11.14 6.35
CA ILE A 39 28.20 9.78 6.84
C ILE A 39 29.08 8.83 6.04
N VAL A 40 29.93 8.05 6.71
CA VAL A 40 30.78 7.05 6.06
C VAL A 40 30.08 5.70 6.07
N PHE A 41 29.78 5.17 4.88
CA PHE A 41 29.22 3.83 4.70
C PHE A 41 30.24 2.88 4.07
N PRO A 42 30.15 1.56 4.31
CA PRO A 42 30.99 0.58 3.62
C PRO A 42 30.74 0.49 2.11
N ASP A 43 29.50 0.71 1.67
CA ASP A 43 29.06 0.69 0.27
C ASP A 43 27.94 1.73 0.07
N ALA A 44 27.83 2.32 -1.12
CA ALA A 44 26.78 3.27 -1.46
C ALA A 44 25.43 2.58 -1.75
N MET A 45 25.40 1.27 -2.03
CA MET A 45 24.21 0.48 -2.36
C MET A 45 23.31 1.10 -3.43
N GLY A 46 23.88 1.82 -4.40
CA GLY A 46 23.13 2.51 -5.46
C GLY A 46 22.46 3.83 -5.04
N LEU A 47 22.82 4.38 -3.87
CA LEU A 47 22.41 5.71 -3.43
C LEU A 47 22.89 6.77 -4.43
N ASP A 48 22.02 7.71 -4.76
CA ASP A 48 22.31 8.80 -5.69
C ASP A 48 22.14 10.17 -5.02
N THR A 49 22.75 11.19 -5.62
CA THR A 49 22.58 12.58 -5.22
C THR A 49 21.11 13.00 -5.35
N GLY A 50 20.60 13.68 -4.33
CA GLY A 50 19.18 14.04 -4.21
C GLY A 50 18.32 12.99 -3.51
N ALA A 51 18.85 11.80 -3.19
CA ALA A 51 18.12 10.79 -2.41
C ALA A 51 17.65 11.37 -1.06
N PRO A 52 16.44 11.01 -0.59
CA PRO A 52 15.87 11.56 0.63
C PRO A 52 16.59 11.04 1.88
N VAL A 53 16.71 11.91 2.88
CA VAL A 53 17.18 11.57 4.24
C VAL A 53 15.98 11.58 5.17
N LEU A 54 15.66 10.44 5.77
CA LEU A 54 14.52 10.30 6.68
C LEU A 54 14.98 10.20 8.12
N VAL A 55 14.50 11.10 8.97
CA VAL A 55 14.72 11.03 10.42
C VAL A 55 13.47 10.42 11.05
N SER A 56 13.61 9.25 11.67
CA SER A 56 12.49 8.49 12.25
C SER A 56 11.31 8.28 11.28
N GLY A 57 11.60 8.10 9.99
CA GLY A 57 10.60 7.87 8.94
C GLY A 57 10.01 9.14 8.29
N VAL A 58 10.42 10.34 8.72
CA VAL A 58 9.98 11.62 8.14
C VAL A 58 11.07 12.18 7.24
N GLU A 59 10.74 12.53 5.99
CA GLU A 59 11.67 13.17 5.06
C GLU A 59 12.14 14.53 5.63
N SER A 60 13.41 14.58 6.00
CA SER A 60 13.99 15.65 6.82
C SER A 60 15.19 16.31 6.16
N GLY A 61 15.67 15.76 5.04
CA GLY A 61 16.87 16.20 4.35
C GLY A 61 17.08 15.50 3.02
N LYS A 62 18.26 15.69 2.44
CA LYS A 62 18.67 15.09 1.18
C LYS A 62 20.16 14.81 1.13
N VAL A 63 20.57 13.90 0.26
CA VAL A 63 21.97 13.64 -0.08
C VAL A 63 22.45 14.71 -1.05
N ASP A 64 23.50 15.45 -0.68
CA ASP A 64 24.08 16.51 -1.52
C ASP A 64 25.21 15.99 -2.41
N GLY A 65 25.90 14.94 -1.98
CA GLY A 65 27.07 14.41 -2.68
C GLY A 65 27.53 13.07 -2.14
N ILE A 66 28.16 12.29 -3.00
CA ILE A 66 28.76 11.00 -2.63
C ILE A 66 30.20 11.00 -3.15
N GLU A 67 31.14 10.78 -2.24
CA GLU A 67 32.57 10.77 -2.51
C GLU A 67 33.16 9.39 -2.17
N LEU A 68 33.86 8.77 -3.11
CA LEU A 68 34.54 7.51 -2.87
C LEU A 68 35.78 7.73 -1.99
N LEU A 69 35.87 6.99 -0.89
CA LEU A 69 37.05 6.98 -0.01
C LEU A 69 37.94 5.76 -0.31
N LYS A 70 39.12 5.69 0.32
CA LYS A 70 39.98 4.50 0.24
C LYS A 70 39.29 3.23 0.79
N GLU A 71 38.47 3.42 1.82
CA GLU A 71 37.65 2.39 2.44
C GLU A 71 36.24 2.97 2.62
N GLY A 72 35.28 2.45 1.83
CA GLY A 72 33.90 2.91 1.83
C GLY A 72 33.61 4.18 1.04
N VAL A 73 32.48 4.80 1.34
CA VAL A 73 31.96 6.00 0.68
C VAL A 73 31.55 7.05 1.70
N LEU A 74 31.91 8.30 1.45
CA LEU A 74 31.46 9.46 2.21
C LEU A 74 30.21 10.05 1.56
N VAL A 75 29.09 9.95 2.26
CA VAL A 75 27.82 10.53 1.83
C VAL A 75 27.62 11.85 2.58
N LYS A 76 27.58 12.96 1.84
CA LYS A 76 27.29 14.29 2.39
C LYS A 76 25.79 14.52 2.37
N VAL A 77 25.22 14.83 3.52
CA VAL A 77 23.78 15.05 3.68
C VAL A 77 23.52 16.44 4.24
N THR A 78 22.40 17.04 3.86
CA THR A 78 21.86 18.25 4.49
C THR A 78 20.52 17.92 5.13
N VAL A 79 20.40 18.23 6.42
CA VAL A 79 19.17 18.08 7.20
C VAL A 79 18.62 19.47 7.53
N ARG A 80 17.30 19.63 7.45
CA ARG A 80 16.64 20.92 7.73
C ARG A 80 16.83 21.31 9.20
N SER A 81 17.04 22.59 9.48
CA SER A 81 17.43 23.11 10.81
C SER A 81 16.46 22.82 11.96
N HIS A 82 15.20 22.48 11.67
CA HIS A 82 14.20 22.13 12.70
C HIS A 82 14.27 20.66 13.14
N PHE A 83 15.05 19.82 12.45
CA PHE A 83 15.30 18.44 12.86
C PHE A 83 16.63 18.35 13.59
N VAL A 84 16.57 17.92 14.85
CA VAL A 84 17.75 17.71 15.70
C VAL A 84 18.12 16.24 15.66
N VAL A 85 19.33 15.94 15.19
CA VAL A 85 19.91 14.59 15.13
C VAL A 85 20.91 14.42 16.29
N PRO A 86 20.59 13.59 17.30
CA PRO A 86 21.51 13.27 18.39
C PRO A 86 22.80 12.62 17.89
N SER A 87 23.92 12.80 18.61
CA SER A 87 25.23 12.27 18.22
C SER A 87 25.31 10.74 18.26
N ASP A 88 24.45 10.08 19.03
CA ASP A 88 24.32 8.62 19.11
C ASP A 88 23.30 8.04 18.11
N SER A 89 22.85 8.84 17.14
CA SER A 89 21.98 8.37 16.07
C SER A 89 22.61 7.29 15.21
N ARG A 90 21.78 6.36 14.73
CA ARG A 90 22.18 5.31 13.80
C ARG A 90 21.80 5.68 12.38
N PHE A 91 22.77 5.60 11.47
CA PHE A 91 22.60 5.88 10.06
C PHE A 91 22.60 4.58 9.28
N ILE A 92 21.57 4.37 8.46
CA ILE A 92 21.36 3.14 7.69
C ILE A 92 21.03 3.53 6.24
N ILE A 93 21.64 2.88 5.25
CA ILE A 93 21.12 2.92 3.89
C ILE A 93 19.95 1.94 3.80
N ASP A 94 18.74 2.48 3.65
CA ASP A 94 17.52 1.70 3.48
C ASP A 94 17.17 1.65 2.00
N THR A 95 16.96 0.46 1.43
CA THR A 95 16.51 0.32 0.03
C THR A 95 14.99 0.41 -0.10
N GLY A 96 14.25 0.64 0.98
CA GLY A 96 12.79 0.75 0.96
C GLY A 96 12.07 -0.53 0.53
N GLY A 97 12.73 -1.68 0.68
CA GLY A 97 12.27 -3.00 0.21
C GLY A 97 13.17 -3.61 -0.85
N LEU A 98 12.69 -4.67 -1.52
CA LEU A 98 13.46 -5.45 -2.51
C LEU A 98 13.72 -4.72 -3.84
N LEU A 99 12.90 -3.71 -4.17
CA LEU A 99 12.96 -2.97 -5.45
C LEU A 99 12.86 -1.44 -5.25
N GLY A 100 12.98 -0.96 -4.02
CA GLY A 100 12.88 0.47 -3.75
C GLY A 100 14.19 1.21 -4.06
N GLU A 101 14.08 2.52 -4.19
CA GLU A 101 15.25 3.38 -4.35
C GLU A 101 15.99 3.53 -3.00
N PRO A 102 17.34 3.43 -2.99
CA PRO A 102 18.15 3.63 -1.80
C PRO A 102 17.95 5.03 -1.21
N ARG A 103 17.81 5.09 0.11
CA ARG A 103 17.61 6.31 0.89
C ARG A 103 18.39 6.24 2.19
N VAL A 104 18.70 7.39 2.79
CA VAL A 104 19.37 7.43 4.09
C VAL A 104 18.32 7.46 5.18
N LYS A 105 18.32 6.47 6.07
CA LYS A 105 17.48 6.43 7.26
C LYS A 105 18.30 6.77 8.49
N VAL A 106 17.77 7.66 9.32
CA VAL A 106 18.34 8.11 10.59
C VAL A 106 17.42 7.67 11.71
N ASP A 107 17.85 6.69 12.49
CA ASP A 107 17.19 6.32 13.73
C ASP A 107 17.75 7.21 14.86
N ARG A 108 16.86 7.99 15.48
CA ARG A 108 17.22 8.95 16.52
C ARG A 108 17.71 8.23 17.78
N GLY A 109 18.88 8.62 18.27
CA GLY A 109 19.36 8.20 19.59
C GLY A 109 18.77 9.05 20.72
N ALA A 110 19.35 8.92 21.91
CA ALA A 110 18.91 9.58 23.13
C ALA A 110 19.95 10.54 23.73
N SER A 111 21.09 10.75 23.04
CA SER A 111 22.14 11.66 23.49
C SER A 111 21.63 13.10 23.62
N LEU A 112 22.21 13.82 24.58
CA LEU A 112 21.99 15.27 24.75
C LEU A 112 22.87 16.09 23.80
N GLU A 113 23.93 15.48 23.26
CA GLU A 113 24.82 16.07 22.27
C GLU A 113 24.25 15.82 20.87
N ASN A 114 24.36 16.81 19.99
CA ASN A 114 23.78 16.78 18.64
C ASN A 114 24.86 16.89 17.59
N ILE A 115 24.61 16.27 16.44
CA ILE A 115 25.46 16.41 15.25
C ILE A 115 25.41 17.86 14.78
N SER A 116 26.59 18.41 14.52
CA SER A 116 26.81 19.78 14.08
C SER A 116 27.26 19.83 12.62
N GLU A 117 27.30 21.04 12.07
CA GLU A 117 27.73 21.26 10.69
C GLU A 117 29.20 20.85 10.50
N GLY A 118 29.45 19.97 9.53
CA GLY A 118 30.78 19.46 9.17
C GLY A 118 31.19 18.17 9.88
N ASP A 119 30.38 17.65 10.81
CA ASP A 119 30.69 16.41 11.52
C ASP A 119 30.74 15.20 10.57
N VAL A 120 31.49 14.17 10.96
CA VAL A 120 31.57 12.90 10.23
C VAL A 120 31.21 11.76 11.15
N VAL A 121 30.17 11.00 10.78
CA VAL A 121 29.66 9.86 11.55
C VAL A 121 29.72 8.56 10.74
N SER A 122 29.64 7.43 11.42
CA SER A 122 29.64 6.12 10.78
C SER A 122 28.23 5.64 10.48
N GLY A 123 28.05 5.12 9.28
CA GLY A 123 26.82 4.49 8.83
C GLY A 123 26.96 2.97 8.68
N THR A 124 25.82 2.29 8.70
CA THR A 124 25.72 0.84 8.52
C THR A 124 24.86 0.52 7.31
N ILE A 125 25.09 -0.64 6.70
CA ILE A 125 24.26 -1.15 5.61
C ILE A 125 23.57 -2.45 6.07
N PRO A 126 22.36 -2.76 5.57
CA PRO A 126 21.71 -4.03 5.83
C PRO A 126 22.59 -5.21 5.36
N PRO A 127 22.58 -6.35 6.08
CA PRO A 127 23.28 -7.54 5.63
C PRO A 127 22.76 -8.00 4.27
N ALA A 128 23.66 -8.50 3.43
CA ALA A 128 23.29 -8.98 2.10
C ALA A 128 22.37 -10.22 2.22
N LEU A 129 21.43 -10.38 1.27
CA LEU A 129 20.57 -11.56 1.23
C LEU A 129 21.38 -12.87 1.17
N ASP A 130 22.55 -12.85 0.55
CA ASP A 130 23.47 -13.98 0.48
C ASP A 130 24.06 -14.37 1.84
N GLU A 131 24.30 -13.40 2.73
CA GLU A 131 24.73 -13.65 4.11
C GLU A 131 23.59 -14.26 4.91
N ILE A 132 22.37 -13.73 4.79
CA ILE A 132 21.17 -14.30 5.43
C ILE A 132 20.93 -15.74 4.95
N MET A 133 21.09 -16.01 3.66
CA MET A 133 20.97 -17.37 3.09
C MET A 133 22.09 -18.30 3.57
N THR A 134 23.29 -17.76 3.80
CA THR A 134 24.43 -18.51 4.35
C THR A 134 24.21 -18.84 5.83
N ASP A 135 23.66 -17.91 6.61
CA ASP A 135 23.26 -18.13 8.00
C ASP A 135 22.12 -19.14 8.12
N ILE A 136 21.13 -19.08 7.21
CA ILE A 136 20.07 -20.09 7.11
C ILE A 136 20.65 -21.45 6.75
N LYS A 137 21.56 -21.54 5.77
CA LYS A 137 22.23 -22.81 5.41
C LYS A 137 23.06 -23.36 6.57
N THR A 138 23.77 -22.51 7.30
CA THR A 138 24.58 -22.90 8.47
C THR A 138 23.69 -23.37 9.62
N SER A 139 22.58 -22.67 9.88
CA SER A 139 21.59 -23.06 10.88
C SER A 139 20.88 -24.37 10.53
N LEU A 140 20.55 -24.58 9.25
CA LEU A 140 20.00 -25.86 8.75
C LEU A 140 21.04 -26.98 8.79
N GLY A 141 22.32 -26.68 8.58
CA GLY A 141 23.43 -27.59 8.82
C GLY A 141 23.54 -28.01 10.28
N GLY A 142 23.29 -27.09 11.22
CA GLY A 142 23.18 -27.37 12.65
C GLY A 142 22.02 -28.30 13.01
N VAL A 143 20.89 -28.20 12.30
CA VAL A 143 19.78 -29.17 12.41
C VAL A 143 20.20 -30.55 11.91
N GLN A 144 20.96 -30.62 10.81
CA GLN A 144 21.46 -31.89 10.28
C GLN A 144 22.52 -32.55 11.20
N ALA A 145 23.38 -31.74 11.82
CA ALA A 145 24.28 -32.17 12.88
C ALA A 145 23.53 -32.65 14.12
N THR A 146 22.40 -32.00 14.47
CA THR A 146 21.50 -32.43 15.54
C THR A 146 20.88 -33.80 15.22
N PHE A 147 20.44 -34.04 13.98
CA PHE A 147 19.96 -35.36 13.54
C PHE A 147 21.03 -36.46 13.55
N SER A 148 22.27 -36.12 13.17
CA SER A 148 23.41 -37.04 13.27
C SER A 148 23.79 -37.35 14.72
N ASN A 149 23.75 -36.33 15.58
CA ASN A 149 23.99 -36.46 17.01
C ASN A 149 22.88 -37.26 17.71
N ILE A 150 21.61 -37.14 17.28
CA ILE A 150 20.50 -37.98 17.72
C ILE A 150 20.77 -39.45 17.39
N ASN A 151 21.26 -39.76 16.19
CA ASN A 151 21.63 -41.15 15.85
C ASN A 151 22.83 -41.65 16.69
N SER A 152 23.81 -40.79 16.97
CA SER A 152 24.93 -41.13 17.87
C SER A 152 24.50 -41.26 19.34
N PHE A 153 23.49 -40.49 19.75
CA PHE A 153 22.86 -40.52 21.07
C PHE A 153 22.04 -41.79 21.23
N LEU A 154 21.32 -42.23 20.19
CA LEU A 154 20.61 -43.51 20.15
C LEU A 154 21.59 -44.70 20.16
N ALA A 155 22.76 -44.57 19.54
CA ALA A 155 23.83 -45.57 19.62
C ALA A 155 24.47 -45.62 21.02
N LYS A 156 24.71 -44.47 21.67
CA LYS A 156 25.21 -44.38 23.06
C LYS A 156 24.15 -44.79 24.10
N LEU A 157 22.86 -44.62 23.80
CA LEU A 157 21.72 -45.06 24.60
C LEU A 157 21.65 -46.60 24.66
N SER A 158 22.14 -47.29 23.62
CA SER A 158 22.27 -48.76 23.61
C SER A 158 23.36 -49.26 24.57
N ASP A 159 24.37 -48.44 24.88
CA ASP A 159 25.51 -48.80 25.75
C ASP A 159 25.33 -48.36 27.21
N ALA A 160 24.43 -47.41 27.49
CA ALA A 160 24.22 -46.83 28.82
C ALA A 160 23.14 -47.57 29.65
N ALA A 161 23.07 -48.89 29.54
CA ALA A 161 22.11 -49.75 30.25
C ALA A 161 22.36 -49.89 31.77
N GLY A 162 23.16 -49.01 32.38
CA GLY A 162 23.66 -49.15 33.75
C GLY A 162 22.88 -48.44 34.85
N ASP A 163 22.13 -47.36 34.57
CA ASP A 163 21.44 -46.58 35.61
C ASP A 163 20.05 -46.13 35.15
N PHE A 164 19.10 -47.09 35.17
CA PHE A 164 17.78 -46.96 34.55
C PHE A 164 16.74 -46.24 35.44
N GLN A 165 16.97 -46.12 36.75
CA GLN A 165 15.90 -45.80 37.71
C GLN A 165 15.65 -44.30 37.90
N ASP A 166 16.70 -43.48 37.94
CA ASP A 166 16.60 -42.02 38.05
C ASP A 166 16.38 -41.36 36.69
N PHE A 167 17.00 -41.89 35.64
CA PHE A 167 16.79 -41.46 34.26
C PHE A 167 15.35 -41.71 33.78
N SER A 168 14.71 -42.84 34.16
CA SER A 168 13.33 -43.14 33.74
C SER A 168 12.30 -42.17 34.36
N ARG A 169 12.54 -41.66 35.56
CA ARG A 169 11.64 -40.69 36.21
C ARG A 169 11.73 -39.33 35.53
N GLU A 170 12.93 -38.82 35.32
CA GLU A 170 13.15 -37.52 34.67
C GLU A 170 12.69 -37.55 33.20
N ALA A 171 12.95 -38.66 32.48
CA ALA A 171 12.48 -38.84 31.11
C ALA A 171 10.96 -38.95 31.02
N ARG A 172 10.28 -39.64 31.95
CA ARG A 172 8.80 -39.69 31.99
C ARG A 172 8.21 -38.32 32.27
N ASP A 173 8.80 -37.55 33.17
CA ASP A 173 8.30 -36.20 33.50
C ASP A 173 8.51 -35.21 32.36
N GLN A 174 9.64 -35.27 31.64
CA GLN A 174 9.87 -34.44 30.46
C GLN A 174 8.97 -34.83 29.29
N VAL A 175 8.76 -36.13 29.06
CA VAL A 175 7.80 -36.62 28.05
C VAL A 175 6.38 -36.23 28.40
N LYS A 176 6.01 -36.26 29.69
CA LYS A 176 4.69 -35.81 30.16
C LYS A 176 4.51 -34.30 29.97
N ARG A 177 5.49 -33.47 30.35
CA ARG A 177 5.45 -32.01 30.12
C ARG A 177 5.41 -31.67 28.63
N ALA A 178 6.16 -32.38 27.80
CA ALA A 178 6.09 -32.24 26.35
C ALA A 178 4.71 -32.65 25.83
N GLY A 179 4.13 -33.74 26.34
CA GLY A 179 2.76 -34.18 26.04
C GLY A 179 1.70 -33.15 26.43
N ASP A 180 1.80 -32.58 27.64
CA ASP A 180 0.89 -31.53 28.13
C ASP A 180 1.03 -30.24 27.32
N SER A 181 2.27 -29.88 26.92
CA SER A 181 2.53 -28.72 26.06
C SER A 181 2.02 -28.95 24.63
N LEU A 182 2.14 -30.16 24.11
CA LEU A 182 1.60 -30.55 22.80
C LEU A 182 0.07 -30.59 22.83
N ALA A 183 -0.54 -31.04 23.93
CA ALA A 183 -1.98 -30.99 24.14
C ALA A 183 -2.48 -29.53 24.18
N GLY A 184 -1.84 -28.66 24.98
CA GLY A 184 -2.20 -27.24 25.03
C GLY A 184 -1.96 -26.50 23.71
N LEU A 185 -0.93 -26.88 22.95
CA LEU A 185 -0.72 -26.37 21.59
C LEU A 185 -1.81 -26.85 20.64
N THR A 186 -2.26 -28.11 20.78
CA THR A 186 -3.36 -28.66 19.97
C THR A 186 -4.67 -27.94 20.27
N ASP A 187 -4.97 -27.67 21.53
CA ASP A 187 -6.16 -26.89 21.94
C ASP A 187 -6.07 -25.44 21.44
N SER A 188 -4.88 -24.84 21.46
CA SER A 188 -4.65 -23.49 20.93
C SER A 188 -4.83 -23.46 19.41
N ILE A 189 -4.31 -24.45 18.69
CA ILE A 189 -4.51 -24.60 17.25
C ILE A 189 -6.00 -24.82 16.94
N ASP A 190 -6.71 -25.66 17.71
CA ASP A 190 -8.15 -25.87 17.55
C ASP A 190 -8.92 -24.56 17.74
N SER A 191 -8.61 -23.78 18.78
CA SER A 191 -9.26 -22.49 19.03
C SER A 191 -9.02 -21.46 17.91
N VAL A 192 -7.79 -21.36 17.40
CA VAL A 192 -7.43 -20.44 16.30
C VAL A 192 -8.07 -20.88 14.99
N VAL A 193 -8.14 -22.18 14.73
CA VAL A 193 -8.81 -22.73 13.54
C VAL A 193 -10.31 -22.47 13.62
N GLN A 194 -10.95 -22.66 14.78
CA GLN A 194 -12.37 -22.37 14.98
C GLN A 194 -12.67 -20.87 14.89
N GLU A 195 -11.83 -20.01 15.46
CA GLU A 195 -11.99 -18.55 15.40
C GLU A 195 -11.83 -18.03 13.96
N ASN A 196 -10.81 -18.52 13.24
CA ASN A 196 -10.60 -18.20 11.83
C ASN A 196 -11.72 -18.78 10.95
N LYS A 197 -12.24 -19.97 11.25
CA LYS A 197 -13.40 -20.56 10.54
C LYS A 197 -14.64 -19.69 10.72
N ARG A 198 -14.91 -19.21 11.94
CA ARG A 198 -16.01 -18.30 12.21
C ARG A 198 -15.84 -16.96 11.48
N ALA A 199 -14.66 -16.35 11.56
CA ALA A 199 -14.37 -15.08 10.87
C ALA A 199 -14.42 -15.22 9.34
N LEU A 200 -13.96 -16.35 8.81
CA LEU A 200 -14.03 -16.68 7.39
C LEU A 200 -15.47 -16.93 6.95
N SER A 201 -16.26 -17.68 7.72
CA SER A 201 -17.68 -17.89 7.46
C SER A 201 -18.46 -16.58 7.46
N GLU A 202 -18.24 -15.70 8.45
CA GLU A 202 -18.85 -14.37 8.49
C GLU A 202 -18.45 -13.52 7.29
N SER A 203 -17.19 -13.59 6.85
CA SER A 203 -16.70 -12.88 5.67
C SER A 203 -17.30 -13.44 4.37
N LEU A 204 -17.46 -14.76 4.27
CA LEU A 204 -18.09 -15.43 3.13
C LEU A 204 -19.60 -15.17 3.07
N ASP A 205 -20.28 -15.10 4.21
CA ASP A 205 -21.69 -14.70 4.29
C ASP A 205 -21.88 -13.24 3.86
N ASN A 206 -21.03 -12.34 4.34
CA ASN A 206 -21.03 -10.94 3.91
C ASN A 206 -20.73 -10.80 2.42
N LEU A 207 -19.77 -11.56 1.90
CA LEU A 207 -19.44 -11.58 0.47
C LEU A 207 -20.60 -12.15 -0.35
N SER A 208 -21.29 -13.17 0.15
CA SER A 208 -22.49 -13.74 -0.49
C SER A 208 -23.62 -12.72 -0.56
N LEU A 209 -23.87 -11.98 0.52
CA LEU A 209 -24.84 -10.87 0.55
C LEU A 209 -24.47 -9.75 -0.43
N ILE A 210 -23.18 -9.38 -0.51
CA ILE A 210 -22.69 -8.39 -1.47
C ILE A 210 -22.90 -8.89 -2.91
N LEU A 211 -22.57 -10.15 -3.19
CA LEU A 211 -22.73 -10.75 -4.52
C LEU A 211 -24.20 -10.91 -4.92
N GLU A 212 -25.08 -11.19 -3.97
CA GLU A 212 -26.52 -11.28 -4.20
C GLU A 212 -27.10 -9.89 -4.55
N ASN A 213 -26.69 -8.86 -3.81
CA ASN A 213 -27.02 -7.47 -4.12
C ASN A 213 -26.43 -7.02 -5.47
N LEU A 214 -25.19 -7.42 -5.77
CA LEU A 214 -24.53 -7.09 -7.04
C LEU A 214 -25.19 -7.81 -8.21
N LYS A 215 -25.63 -9.07 -8.02
CA LYS A 215 -26.42 -9.81 -8.98
C LYS A 215 -27.77 -9.13 -9.26
N ALA A 216 -28.44 -8.61 -8.24
CA ALA A 216 -29.69 -7.85 -8.43
C ALA A 216 -29.47 -6.57 -9.26
N VAL A 217 -28.35 -5.88 -9.05
CA VAL A 217 -27.93 -4.72 -9.86
C VAL A 217 -27.57 -5.11 -11.29
N VAL A 218 -26.92 -6.27 -11.47
CA VAL A 218 -26.54 -6.83 -12.78
C VAL A 218 -27.75 -7.35 -13.57
N ASP A 219 -28.73 -7.95 -12.89
CA ASP A 219 -29.98 -8.44 -13.48
C ASP A 219 -30.91 -7.27 -13.88
N GLN A 220 -30.75 -6.08 -13.26
CA GLN A 220 -31.35 -4.81 -13.73
C GLN A 220 -30.62 -4.19 -14.93
N PHE A 221 -29.43 -4.69 -15.29
CA PHE A 221 -28.63 -4.23 -16.43
C PHE A 221 -28.90 -5.10 -17.66
N ASP A 222 -29.74 -4.60 -18.57
CA ASP A 222 -30.33 -5.39 -19.65
C ASP A 222 -29.37 -5.72 -20.82
N GLU A 223 -29.71 -6.81 -21.51
CA GLU A 223 -28.90 -7.79 -22.26
C GLU A 223 -28.03 -7.34 -23.47
N GLY A 224 -27.82 -6.05 -23.73
CA GLY A 224 -27.26 -5.57 -25.01
C GLY A 224 -25.78 -5.21 -25.08
N GLY A 225 -25.10 -4.98 -23.95
CA GLY A 225 -23.76 -4.36 -23.91
C GLY A 225 -22.62 -5.26 -23.45
N THR A 226 -21.40 -5.03 -23.97
CA THR A 226 -20.16 -5.71 -23.53
C THR A 226 -19.89 -5.54 -22.03
N SER A 227 -20.23 -4.39 -21.45
CA SER A 227 -20.05 -4.10 -20.02
C SER A 227 -20.86 -5.01 -19.08
N GLY A 228 -22.04 -5.47 -19.50
CA GLY A 228 -22.86 -6.41 -18.72
C GLY A 228 -22.29 -7.84 -18.74
N LYS A 229 -21.59 -8.23 -19.82
CA LYS A 229 -20.90 -9.53 -19.90
C LYS A 229 -19.67 -9.56 -18.99
N ASP A 230 -18.86 -8.50 -18.99
CA ASP A 230 -17.65 -8.43 -18.16
C ASP A 230 -17.99 -8.36 -16.67
N LEU A 231 -19.05 -7.63 -16.29
CA LEU A 231 -19.51 -7.57 -14.90
C LEU A 231 -20.13 -8.91 -14.44
N ARG A 232 -20.89 -9.59 -15.30
CA ARG A 232 -21.34 -10.98 -15.04
C ARG A 232 -20.16 -11.93 -14.89
N GLN A 233 -19.15 -11.82 -15.74
CA GLN A 233 -17.95 -12.66 -15.64
C GLN A 233 -17.18 -12.38 -14.35
N MET A 234 -17.10 -11.13 -13.90
CA MET A 234 -16.48 -10.77 -12.63
C MET A 234 -17.24 -11.36 -11.43
N VAL A 235 -18.58 -11.29 -11.43
CA VAL A 235 -19.42 -11.94 -10.39
C VAL A 235 -19.22 -13.46 -10.38
N VAL A 236 -19.14 -14.09 -11.56
CA VAL A 236 -18.84 -15.53 -11.69
C VAL A 236 -17.45 -15.84 -11.14
N ASN A 237 -16.43 -15.08 -11.52
CA ASN A 237 -15.06 -15.29 -11.06
C ASN A 237 -14.91 -15.09 -9.54
N ILE A 238 -15.61 -14.11 -8.95
CA ILE A 238 -15.61 -13.88 -7.49
C ILE A 238 -16.36 -15.01 -6.78
N LYS A 239 -17.48 -15.50 -7.34
CA LYS A 239 -18.19 -16.67 -6.83
C LYS A 239 -17.31 -17.92 -6.86
N GLU A 240 -16.57 -18.15 -7.95
CA GLU A 240 -15.61 -19.24 -8.08
C GLU A 240 -14.46 -19.13 -7.06
N ALA A 241 -13.96 -17.92 -6.82
CA ALA A 241 -12.95 -17.66 -5.80
C ALA A 241 -13.49 -17.94 -4.39
N ALA A 242 -14.72 -17.52 -4.07
CA ALA A 242 -15.37 -17.80 -2.79
C ALA A 242 -15.54 -19.31 -2.56
N SER A 243 -16.01 -20.06 -3.56
CA SER A 243 -16.10 -21.52 -3.48
C SER A 243 -14.74 -22.21 -3.36
N SER A 244 -13.68 -21.65 -3.97
CA SER A 244 -12.32 -22.17 -3.84
C SER A 244 -11.78 -21.98 -2.41
N VAL A 245 -12.12 -20.85 -1.77
CA VAL A 245 -11.76 -20.57 -0.37
C VAL A 245 -12.51 -21.50 0.60
N GLU A 246 -13.79 -21.77 0.34
CA GLU A 246 -14.57 -22.75 1.09
C GLU A 246 -13.99 -24.17 0.94
N GLU A 247 -13.61 -24.57 -0.28
CA GLU A 247 -12.96 -25.84 -0.55
C GLU A 247 -11.59 -25.95 0.14
N LEU A 248 -10.80 -24.87 0.14
CA LEU A 248 -9.53 -24.80 0.86
C LEU A 248 -9.74 -24.93 2.38
N SER A 249 -10.75 -24.26 2.94
CA SER A 249 -11.09 -24.38 4.37
C SER A 249 -11.40 -25.83 4.74
N ARG A 250 -12.17 -26.53 3.91
CA ARG A 250 -12.48 -27.95 4.09
C ARG A 250 -11.25 -28.84 3.96
N LYS A 251 -10.38 -28.59 2.99
CA LYS A 251 -9.12 -29.33 2.81
C LYS A 251 -8.12 -29.10 3.95
N VAL A 252 -8.10 -27.91 4.54
CA VAL A 252 -7.30 -27.60 5.73
C VAL A 252 -7.85 -28.36 6.94
N GLU A 253 -9.16 -28.44 7.09
CA GLU A 253 -9.82 -29.28 8.11
C GLU A 253 -9.45 -30.76 7.93
N GLU A 254 -9.54 -31.29 6.71
CA GLU A 254 -9.11 -32.66 6.39
C GLU A 254 -7.61 -32.88 6.66
N ALA A 255 -6.72 -31.95 6.28
CA ALA A 255 -5.29 -32.12 6.50
C ALA A 255 -4.85 -32.04 7.98
N LEU A 256 -5.59 -31.27 8.80
CA LEU A 256 -5.31 -31.10 10.22
C LEU A 256 -5.94 -32.22 11.07
N PHE A 257 -7.09 -32.76 10.65
CA PHE A 257 -7.87 -33.71 11.46
C PHE A 257 -7.91 -35.14 10.89
N ASP A 258 -7.56 -35.37 9.62
CA ASP A 258 -7.44 -36.71 9.06
C ASP A 258 -6.07 -37.34 9.38
N ARG A 259 -6.11 -38.48 10.10
CA ARG A 259 -4.93 -39.17 10.63
C ARG A 259 -4.27 -40.12 9.62
N SER A 260 -4.65 -40.05 8.35
CA SER A 260 -4.36 -41.07 7.33
C SER A 260 -3.05 -40.89 6.54
N GLY A 261 -2.43 -39.70 6.52
CA GLY A 261 -1.24 -39.40 5.69
C GLY A 261 0.12 -39.37 6.43
N GLU A 262 1.23 -39.58 5.73
CA GLU A 262 2.60 -39.52 6.30
C GLU A 262 3.01 -38.07 6.70
N ALA A 263 3.77 -37.92 7.80
CA ALA A 263 4.14 -36.62 8.37
C ALA A 263 5.04 -35.70 7.50
N PRO A 264 6.00 -36.20 6.69
CA PRO A 264 6.92 -35.34 5.93
C PRO A 264 6.25 -34.61 4.75
N SER A 265 5.26 -35.22 4.10
CA SER A 265 4.49 -34.60 3.01
C SER A 265 3.60 -33.47 3.53
N ARG A 266 2.98 -33.64 4.71
CA ARG A 266 2.15 -32.62 5.37
C ARG A 266 2.92 -31.34 5.70
N ILE A 267 4.14 -31.44 6.22
CA ILE A 267 4.96 -30.26 6.54
C ILE A 267 5.34 -29.48 5.28
N ARG A 268 5.58 -30.18 4.17
CA ARG A 268 5.91 -29.55 2.88
C ARG A 268 4.70 -28.85 2.26
N GLU A 269 3.54 -29.50 2.30
CA GLU A 269 2.27 -28.91 1.83
C GLU A 269 1.87 -27.70 2.67
N VAL A 270 1.98 -27.78 4.01
CA VAL A 270 1.75 -26.65 4.92
C VAL A 270 2.73 -25.51 4.64
N ARG A 271 4.02 -25.80 4.38
CA ARG A 271 5.02 -24.75 4.06
C ARG A 271 4.74 -24.07 2.73
N GLU A 272 4.34 -24.82 1.70
CA GLU A 272 3.94 -24.27 0.41
C GLU A 272 2.63 -23.47 0.52
N MET A 273 1.69 -23.92 1.34
CA MET A 273 0.44 -23.20 1.64
C MET A 273 0.69 -21.90 2.39
N VAL A 274 1.51 -21.90 3.44
CA VAL A 274 1.92 -20.68 4.16
C VAL A 274 2.63 -19.70 3.22
N GLY A 275 3.47 -20.19 2.31
CA GLY A 275 4.13 -19.36 1.30
C GLY A 275 3.21 -18.80 0.21
N LYS A 276 2.08 -19.46 -0.10
CA LYS A 276 1.03 -18.93 -0.98
C LYS A 276 0.12 -17.96 -0.23
N ALA A 277 -0.25 -18.29 1.00
CA ALA A 277 -1.03 -17.43 1.88
C ALA A 277 -0.31 -16.10 2.14
N ASN A 278 0.97 -16.11 2.49
CA ASN A 278 1.75 -14.88 2.71
C ASN A 278 1.85 -14.00 1.45
N ARG A 279 1.91 -14.60 0.26
CA ARG A 279 1.86 -13.84 -1.00
C ARG A 279 0.50 -13.20 -1.24
N ILE A 280 -0.58 -13.94 -0.99
CA ILE A 280 -1.95 -13.43 -1.10
C ILE A 280 -2.19 -12.32 -0.06
N PHE A 281 -1.75 -12.51 1.19
CA PHE A 281 -1.81 -11.48 2.22
C PHE A 281 -1.05 -10.23 1.81
N SER A 282 0.16 -10.36 1.29
CA SER A 282 0.94 -9.22 0.79
C SER A 282 0.26 -8.53 -0.40
N ASP A 283 -0.35 -9.27 -1.33
CA ASP A 283 -1.06 -8.71 -2.48
C ASP A 283 -2.36 -7.99 -2.06
N ILE A 284 -3.01 -8.44 -0.99
CA ILE A 284 -4.21 -7.83 -0.41
C ILE A 284 -3.83 -6.60 0.42
N GLU A 285 -2.78 -6.66 1.23
CA GLU A 285 -2.25 -5.52 2.01
C GLU A 285 -1.74 -4.38 1.12
N ASP A 286 -1.29 -4.71 -0.10
CA ASP A 286 -0.88 -3.71 -1.09
C ASP A 286 -2.08 -2.95 -1.68
N LEU A 287 -3.30 -3.49 -1.62
CA LEU A 287 -4.50 -2.82 -2.14
C LEU A 287 -4.98 -1.73 -1.19
N THR A 288 -5.23 -0.55 -1.75
CA THR A 288 -5.83 0.58 -1.04
C THR A 288 -7.22 0.85 -1.59
N PHE A 289 -8.20 0.92 -0.69
CA PHE A 289 -9.56 1.31 -1.03
C PHE A 289 -9.82 2.69 -0.43
N GLU A 290 -10.24 3.63 -1.26
CA GLU A 290 -10.68 4.95 -0.81
C GLU A 290 -12.08 5.19 -1.36
N GLY A 291 -13.08 5.10 -0.48
CA GLY A 291 -14.47 5.39 -0.78
C GLY A 291 -14.83 6.83 -0.45
N ARG A 292 -15.76 7.41 -1.21
CA ARG A 292 -16.41 8.67 -0.89
C ARG A 292 -17.89 8.58 -1.24
N ILE A 293 -18.73 9.07 -0.35
CA ILE A 293 -20.15 9.35 -0.61
C ILE A 293 -20.37 10.84 -0.41
N GLY A 294 -21.07 11.49 -1.34
CA GLY A 294 -21.45 12.90 -1.28
C GLY A 294 -22.96 13.06 -1.31
N LEU A 295 -23.48 14.03 -0.56
CA LEU A 295 -24.86 14.50 -0.67
C LEU A 295 -24.80 16.01 -0.88
N HIS A 296 -25.42 16.49 -1.95
CA HIS A 296 -25.40 17.91 -2.32
C HIS A 296 -26.74 18.38 -2.85
N GLY A 297 -26.96 19.69 -2.78
CA GLY A 297 -28.13 20.35 -3.36
C GLY A 297 -27.69 21.35 -4.43
N GLY A 298 -28.44 21.42 -5.53
CA GLY A 298 -28.21 22.44 -6.55
C GLY A 298 -28.54 23.84 -6.02
N LEU A 299 -27.59 24.76 -6.14
CA LEU A 299 -27.72 26.18 -5.83
C LEU A 299 -28.19 27.01 -7.02
N SER A 300 -27.98 26.52 -8.23
CA SER A 300 -28.37 27.18 -9.47
C SER A 300 -28.42 26.19 -10.62
N GLY A 301 -29.23 26.47 -11.64
CA GLY A 301 -29.35 25.66 -12.85
C GLY A 301 -30.48 24.63 -12.75
N LYS A 302 -30.44 23.59 -13.59
CA LYS A 302 -31.56 22.64 -13.79
C LYS A 302 -31.98 21.82 -12.56
N PHE A 303 -31.12 21.72 -11.55
CA PHE A 303 -31.33 20.90 -10.34
C PHE A 303 -31.40 21.75 -9.07
N GLU A 304 -31.79 23.02 -9.21
CA GLU A 304 -31.92 23.94 -8.08
C GLU A 304 -32.95 23.41 -7.06
N ASN A 305 -32.50 23.22 -5.81
CA ASN A 305 -33.23 22.59 -4.70
C ASN A 305 -33.43 21.07 -4.77
N ASP A 306 -32.89 20.37 -5.77
CA ASP A 306 -32.96 18.91 -5.82
C ASP A 306 -31.81 18.27 -5.01
N PRO A 307 -32.09 17.27 -4.16
CA PRO A 307 -31.06 16.51 -3.48
C PRO A 307 -30.38 15.53 -4.45
N LEU A 308 -29.06 15.61 -4.51
CA LEU A 308 -28.21 14.81 -5.39
C LEU A 308 -27.21 14.02 -4.56
N GLY A 309 -26.93 12.79 -5.01
CA GLY A 309 -25.97 11.89 -4.40
C GLY A 309 -24.77 11.62 -5.30
N ASP A 310 -23.59 11.52 -4.71
CA ASP A 310 -22.40 11.02 -5.38
C ASP A 310 -21.84 9.83 -4.61
N ILE A 311 -21.28 8.86 -5.33
CA ILE A 311 -20.47 7.80 -4.76
C ILE A 311 -19.25 7.58 -5.65
N SER A 312 -18.09 7.41 -5.05
CA SER A 312 -16.87 7.06 -5.77
C SER A 312 -16.01 6.12 -4.95
N LEU A 313 -15.41 5.14 -5.61
CA LEU A 313 -14.47 4.19 -5.03
C LEU A 313 -13.18 4.19 -5.86
N TRP A 314 -12.07 4.50 -5.22
CA TRP A 314 -10.75 4.34 -5.79
C TRP A 314 -10.10 3.07 -5.25
N ILE A 315 -9.66 2.20 -6.15
CA ILE A 315 -8.95 0.96 -5.84
C ILE A 315 -7.53 1.11 -6.38
N GLY A 316 -6.58 1.38 -5.50
CA GLY A 316 -5.16 1.56 -5.82
C GLY A 316 -4.29 0.42 -5.31
N ARG A 317 -3.01 0.43 -5.70
CA ARG A 317 -1.95 -0.35 -5.06
C ARG A 317 -0.93 0.59 -4.42
N ARG A 318 -0.35 0.29 -3.25
CA ARG A 318 0.70 1.15 -2.65
C ARG A 318 2.01 1.03 -3.40
N SER A 319 2.35 -0.18 -3.84
CA SER A 319 3.60 -0.51 -4.55
C SER A 319 3.65 0.09 -5.95
N ARG A 320 2.49 0.35 -6.56
CA ARG A 320 2.37 0.90 -7.93
C ARG A 320 1.51 2.14 -7.88
N ARG A 321 1.96 3.24 -8.47
CA ARG A 321 1.22 4.51 -8.57
C ARG A 321 -0.04 4.44 -9.45
N MET A 322 -0.65 3.28 -9.64
CA MET A 322 -1.81 3.03 -10.50
C MET A 322 -3.03 2.62 -9.67
N GLY A 323 -4.21 2.97 -10.17
CA GLY A 323 -5.47 2.54 -9.59
C GLY A 323 -6.63 2.62 -10.58
N PHE A 324 -7.79 2.21 -10.09
CA PHE A 324 -9.05 2.22 -10.81
C PHE A 324 -10.07 3.06 -10.04
N LEU A 325 -10.78 3.92 -10.75
CA LEU A 325 -11.85 4.75 -10.22
C LEU A 325 -13.18 4.23 -10.74
N LEU A 326 -14.08 3.94 -9.81
CA LEU A 326 -15.50 3.78 -10.07
C LEU A 326 -16.26 4.91 -9.40
N GLY A 327 -17.30 5.41 -10.03
CA GLY A 327 -18.19 6.36 -9.39
C GLY A 327 -19.49 6.56 -10.11
N ALA A 328 -20.47 7.07 -9.37
CA ALA A 328 -21.73 7.58 -9.88
C ALA A 328 -21.93 8.96 -9.26
N GLU A 329 -22.25 9.95 -10.09
CA GLU A 329 -22.44 11.34 -9.69
C GLU A 329 -23.86 11.78 -10.03
N ASP A 330 -24.37 12.77 -9.27
CA ASP A 330 -25.69 13.38 -9.45
C ASP A 330 -26.86 12.36 -9.44
N ILE A 331 -26.75 11.33 -8.59
CA ILE A 331 -27.81 10.36 -8.32
C ILE A 331 -29.03 11.11 -7.76
N GLY A 332 -30.19 10.98 -8.41
CA GLY A 332 -31.39 11.77 -8.11
C GLY A 332 -31.68 12.85 -9.16
N GLY A 333 -30.71 13.15 -10.03
CA GLY A 333 -30.85 14.01 -11.21
C GLY A 333 -30.32 13.32 -12.47
N ASP A 334 -29.51 14.04 -13.26
CA ASP A 334 -28.90 13.49 -14.47
C ASP A 334 -27.58 12.77 -14.15
N HIS A 335 -27.74 11.48 -13.83
CA HIS A 335 -26.70 10.62 -13.30
C HIS A 335 -25.53 10.43 -14.29
N GLY A 336 -24.31 10.58 -13.78
CA GLY A 336 -23.08 10.33 -14.53
C GLY A 336 -22.31 9.14 -13.96
N LEU A 337 -21.99 8.14 -14.78
CA LEU A 337 -21.16 7.00 -14.36
C LEU A 337 -19.69 7.19 -14.78
N THR A 338 -18.77 7.03 -13.84
CA THR A 338 -17.33 7.12 -14.08
C THR A 338 -16.67 5.76 -13.86
N ALA A 339 -15.92 5.30 -14.87
CA ALA A 339 -15.07 4.13 -14.82
C ALA A 339 -13.74 4.48 -15.53
N ALA A 340 -12.68 4.65 -14.75
CA ALA A 340 -11.43 5.19 -15.26
C ALA A 340 -10.21 4.53 -14.64
N LEU A 341 -9.13 4.43 -15.41
CA LEU A 341 -7.81 4.07 -14.89
C LEU A 341 -7.10 5.35 -14.51
N GLY A 342 -6.31 5.30 -13.45
CA GLY A 342 -5.61 6.49 -13.00
C GLY A 342 -4.27 6.23 -12.36
N LEU A 343 -3.55 7.33 -12.18
CA LEU A 343 -2.27 7.40 -11.52
C LEU A 343 -2.39 8.26 -10.27
N SER A 344 -1.69 7.89 -9.20
CA SER A 344 -1.67 8.64 -7.94
C SER A 344 -0.24 8.96 -7.51
N GLY A 345 0.02 10.22 -7.18
CA GLY A 345 1.18 10.68 -6.44
C GLY A 345 0.79 11.18 -5.04
N GLU A 346 1.73 11.78 -4.33
CA GLU A 346 1.52 12.26 -2.95
C GLU A 346 0.58 13.46 -2.85
N THR A 347 0.52 14.28 -3.90
CA THR A 347 -0.27 15.52 -3.94
C THR A 347 -1.28 15.54 -5.07
N TRP A 348 -1.35 14.49 -5.90
CA TRP A 348 -2.22 14.50 -7.07
C TRP A 348 -2.73 13.10 -7.40
N ARG A 349 -3.89 13.05 -8.05
CA ARG A 349 -4.47 11.84 -8.63
C ARG A 349 -5.07 12.18 -9.98
N PHE A 350 -4.57 11.56 -11.03
CA PHE A 350 -5.06 11.72 -12.39
C PHE A 350 -5.82 10.46 -12.81
N TRP A 351 -6.90 10.58 -13.56
CA TRP A 351 -7.57 9.44 -14.19
C TRP A 351 -8.04 9.77 -15.59
N GLY A 352 -8.15 8.74 -16.43
CA GLY A 352 -8.67 8.81 -17.79
C GLY A 352 -9.49 7.56 -18.11
N GLY A 353 -10.58 7.74 -18.84
CA GLY A 353 -11.49 6.65 -19.19
C GLY A 353 -12.89 7.16 -19.50
N ALA A 354 -13.90 6.42 -19.06
CA ALA A 354 -15.27 6.91 -19.08
C ALA A 354 -15.49 7.80 -17.84
N VAL A 355 -15.69 9.09 -18.06
CA VAL A 355 -16.08 10.06 -17.03
C VAL A 355 -17.51 10.48 -17.35
N ARG A 356 -18.43 10.23 -16.42
CA ARG A 356 -19.88 10.45 -16.62
C ARG A 356 -20.46 9.82 -17.89
N GLY A 357 -19.96 8.65 -18.28
CA GLY A 357 -20.41 7.89 -19.46
C GLY A 357 -19.68 8.23 -20.76
N TYR A 358 -18.81 9.25 -20.75
CA TYR A 358 -18.14 9.76 -21.95
C TYR A 358 -16.62 9.69 -21.83
N PRO A 359 -15.87 9.62 -22.95
CA PRO A 359 -14.42 9.74 -22.93
C PRO A 359 -13.99 11.02 -22.23
N GLY A 360 -13.18 10.90 -21.18
CA GLY A 360 -12.83 12.01 -20.33
C GLY A 360 -11.63 11.72 -19.44
N ALA A 361 -11.26 12.74 -18.68
CA ALA A 361 -10.17 12.69 -17.73
C ALA A 361 -10.45 13.61 -16.53
N GLY A 362 -9.78 13.34 -15.43
CA GLY A 362 -9.84 14.20 -14.26
C GLY A 362 -8.56 14.19 -13.44
N LEU A 363 -8.48 15.16 -12.56
CA LEU A 363 -7.36 15.41 -11.67
C LEU A 363 -7.90 15.86 -10.32
N VAL A 364 -7.46 15.24 -9.24
CA VAL A 364 -7.56 15.80 -7.89
C VAL A 364 -6.18 16.25 -7.46
N PHE A 365 -6.09 17.47 -6.94
CA PHE A 365 -4.90 18.05 -6.35
C PHE A 365 -5.10 18.30 -4.86
N HIS A 366 -4.11 17.90 -4.06
CA HIS A 366 -4.05 18.05 -2.61
C HIS A 366 -2.84 18.94 -2.27
N PRO A 367 -3.03 20.25 -1.98
CA PRO A 367 -1.95 21.22 -1.87
C PRO A 367 -0.91 20.93 -0.77
N ALA A 368 -1.30 20.23 0.29
CA ALA A 368 -0.45 19.84 1.41
C ALA A 368 -0.34 18.32 1.59
N GLY A 369 -0.52 17.54 0.51
CA GLY A 369 -0.50 16.07 0.52
C GLY A 369 -1.89 15.43 0.75
N VAL A 370 -2.03 14.12 0.57
CA VAL A 370 -3.31 13.38 0.62
C VAL A 370 -4.12 13.61 1.91
N GLN A 371 -3.45 13.90 3.03
CA GLN A 371 -4.08 14.21 4.33
C GLN A 371 -4.52 15.69 4.48
N SER A 372 -4.27 16.52 3.48
CA SER A 372 -4.68 17.92 3.48
C SER A 372 -6.21 18.03 3.62
N PRO A 373 -6.71 18.89 4.53
CA PRO A 373 -8.14 19.16 4.62
C PRO A 373 -8.66 19.78 3.33
N LEU A 374 -7.84 20.52 2.59
CA LEU A 374 -8.21 21.12 1.31
C LEU A 374 -7.81 20.22 0.14
N SER A 375 -8.73 20.02 -0.81
CA SER A 375 -8.43 19.41 -2.10
C SER A 375 -9.27 20.02 -3.21
N ILE A 376 -8.72 20.08 -4.43
CA ILE A 376 -9.38 20.62 -5.62
C ILE A 376 -9.45 19.51 -6.65
N ALA A 377 -10.65 19.21 -7.14
CA ALA A 377 -10.89 18.23 -8.18
C ALA A 377 -11.37 18.94 -9.45
N ALA A 378 -10.79 18.59 -10.59
CA ALA A 378 -11.23 19.04 -11.90
C ALA A 378 -11.48 17.81 -12.77
N GLN A 379 -12.56 17.80 -13.54
CA GLN A 379 -12.85 16.73 -14.47
C GLN A 379 -13.42 17.30 -15.76
N TRP A 380 -13.15 16.62 -16.86
CA TRP A 380 -13.58 16.96 -18.21
C TRP A 380 -14.03 15.70 -18.93
N TRP A 381 -15.10 15.81 -19.72
CA TRP A 381 -15.60 14.71 -20.56
C TRP A 381 -16.20 15.23 -21.85
N ASN A 382 -16.14 14.39 -22.88
CA ASN A 382 -16.55 14.73 -24.23
C ASN A 382 -17.96 14.21 -24.56
N GLU A 383 -18.96 14.94 -24.09
CA GLU A 383 -20.37 14.65 -24.37
C GLU A 383 -20.90 15.33 -25.65
N ASP A 384 -20.20 16.33 -26.19
CA ASP A 384 -20.45 16.97 -27.51
C ASP A 384 -19.40 18.07 -27.80
N ARG A 385 -19.53 19.23 -27.11
CA ARG A 385 -18.61 20.39 -27.18
C ARG A 385 -17.53 20.36 -26.11
N GLY A 386 -17.57 19.36 -25.23
CA GLY A 386 -16.77 19.26 -24.02
C GLY A 386 -17.50 19.89 -22.83
N SER A 387 -17.56 19.13 -21.75
CA SER A 387 -18.14 19.52 -20.47
C SER A 387 -17.07 19.39 -19.39
N TRP A 388 -17.17 20.18 -18.33
CA TRP A 388 -16.21 20.14 -17.24
C TRP A 388 -16.85 20.46 -15.90
N SER A 389 -16.21 20.02 -14.83
CA SER A 389 -16.55 20.48 -13.48
C SER A 389 -15.31 20.73 -12.65
N LEU A 390 -15.45 21.68 -11.73
CA LEU A 390 -14.46 22.02 -10.72
C LEU A 390 -15.10 21.90 -9.35
N GLU A 391 -14.44 21.19 -8.45
CA GLU A 391 -14.93 20.92 -7.12
C GLU A 391 -13.85 21.27 -6.09
N GLY A 392 -14.16 22.22 -5.21
CA GLY A 392 -13.36 22.53 -4.03
C GLY A 392 -13.89 21.75 -2.84
N ARG A 393 -13.03 21.03 -2.13
CA ARG A 393 -13.38 20.21 -0.96
C ARG A 393 -12.62 20.68 0.26
N TYR A 394 -13.30 20.72 1.40
CA TYR A 394 -12.72 21.00 2.71
C TYR A 394 -13.16 19.94 3.74
N GLY A 395 -12.21 19.15 4.24
CA GLY A 395 -12.42 18.17 5.30
C GLY A 395 -12.35 18.83 6.68
N PHE A 396 -13.36 18.57 7.51
CA PHE A 396 -13.34 18.95 8.92
C PHE A 396 -12.56 17.95 9.77
N ASN A 397 -12.55 16.69 9.33
CA ASN A 397 -11.78 15.59 9.91
C ASN A 397 -11.45 14.58 8.79
N GLU A 398 -10.85 13.44 9.16
CA GLU A 398 -10.43 12.41 8.19
C GLU A 398 -11.59 11.79 7.39
N ARG A 399 -12.82 11.85 7.91
CA ARG A 399 -13.99 11.22 7.31
C ARG A 399 -14.98 12.19 6.70
N TRP A 400 -15.21 13.36 7.30
CA TRP A 400 -16.27 14.28 6.91
C TRP A 400 -15.73 15.60 6.37
N GLY A 401 -16.40 16.14 5.37
CA GLY A 401 -16.12 17.47 4.85
C GLY A 401 -17.28 18.07 4.07
N VAL A 402 -17.06 19.28 3.58
CA VAL A 402 -17.95 19.97 2.66
C VAL A 402 -17.28 20.15 1.31
N PHE A 403 -18.09 20.25 0.27
CA PHE A 403 -17.60 20.60 -1.05
C PHE A 403 -18.53 21.57 -1.73
N TYR A 404 -17.94 22.35 -2.63
CA TYR A 404 -18.65 23.15 -3.61
C TYR A 404 -18.23 22.67 -5.00
N ARG A 405 -19.21 22.35 -5.84
CA ARG A 405 -19.00 21.93 -7.22
C ARG A 405 -19.60 22.97 -8.16
N TYR A 406 -18.81 23.37 -9.14
CA TYR A 406 -19.27 24.09 -10.31
C TYR A 406 -19.19 23.15 -11.51
N LEU A 407 -20.29 23.05 -12.25
CA LEU A 407 -20.46 22.17 -13.39
C LEU A 407 -20.87 23.02 -14.59
N GLU A 408 -20.14 22.91 -15.69
CA GLU A 408 -20.51 23.49 -16.97
C GLU A 408 -20.69 22.38 -17.99
N ARG A 409 -21.90 22.30 -18.54
CA ARG A 409 -22.30 21.24 -19.47
C ARG A 409 -22.97 21.88 -20.69
N ASN A 410 -22.26 21.84 -21.81
CA ASN A 410 -22.65 22.54 -23.04
C ASN A 410 -22.87 24.05 -22.81
N ASP A 411 -24.14 24.51 -22.76
CA ASP A 411 -24.52 25.92 -22.56
C ASP A 411 -25.22 26.15 -21.20
N ASP A 412 -25.34 25.10 -20.36
CA ASP A 412 -25.94 25.17 -19.02
C ASP A 412 -24.84 25.08 -17.94
N SER A 413 -24.89 25.99 -16.96
CA SER A 413 -24.02 25.94 -15.78
C SER A 413 -24.82 25.68 -14.51
N ALA A 414 -24.33 24.79 -13.64
CA ALA A 414 -24.92 24.48 -12.35
C ALA A 414 -23.88 24.58 -11.23
N GLY A 415 -24.27 25.17 -10.11
CA GLY A 415 -23.50 25.16 -8.88
C GLY A 415 -24.18 24.26 -7.87
N SER A 416 -23.43 23.49 -7.11
CA SER A 416 -23.96 22.71 -5.99
C SER A 416 -23.04 22.78 -4.78
N VAL A 417 -23.65 22.62 -3.60
CA VAL A 417 -22.93 22.54 -2.32
C VAL A 417 -23.40 21.33 -1.56
N GLY A 418 -22.47 20.65 -0.91
CA GLY A 418 -22.78 19.41 -0.22
C GLY A 418 -21.79 19.03 0.86
N ILE A 419 -22.11 17.91 1.50
CA ILE A 419 -21.27 17.22 2.46
C ILE A 419 -20.76 15.93 1.84
N PHE A 420 -19.56 15.51 2.23
CA PHE A 420 -19.03 14.20 1.84
C PHE A 420 -18.54 13.43 3.06
N TYR A 421 -18.61 12.10 2.94
CA TYR A 421 -18.06 11.11 3.85
C TYR A 421 -17.02 10.25 3.11
N ARG A 422 -15.85 10.04 3.71
CA ARG A 422 -14.77 9.17 3.23
C ARG A 422 -14.72 7.89 4.08
N PHE A 423 -14.52 6.74 3.44
CA PHE A 423 -14.43 5.43 4.09
C PHE A 423 -13.37 4.53 3.49
#